data_AF-A0A365L0T1-F1
#
_entry.id   AF-A0A365L0T1-F1
#
_cell.length_a   1.000
_cell.length_b   1.000
_cell.length_c   1.000
_cell.angle_alpha   90.00
_cell.angle_beta   90.00
_cell.angle_gamma   90.00
#
_symmetry.space_group_name_H-M   'P 1'
#
loop_
_entity.id
_entity.type
_entity.pdbx_description
1 polymer ?
#
loop_
_entity_poly.entity_id
_entity_poly.type
_entity_poly.pdbx_seq_one_letter_code
_entity_poly.pdbx_strand_id
1 'polypeptide(L)'
;MEGNIFSIEIISQGKYESWEFKNEVARDELFDKTRERFSEYAIADKGDDVDDTRIAQLSATSLKIKEDGNVDQQVPYEWYEAEQFEQLLNFINNEYPKY
;
A
#
# COMPACT_ATOMS: atom_id res chain seq x y z
N MET A 1 -9.56 5.38 22.78
CA MET A 1 -9.82 4.37 21.74
C MET A 1 -8.47 3.91 21.25
N GLU A 2 -8.00 2.77 21.75
CA GLU A 2 -6.89 2.05 21.13
C GLU A 2 -7.43 1.49 19.81
N GLY A 3 -7.20 2.24 18.72
CA GLY A 3 -7.68 1.89 17.40
C GLY A 3 -6.57 1.20 16.64
N ASN A 4 -6.78 -0.07 16.27
CA ASN A 4 -5.96 -0.67 15.23
C ASN A 4 -6.29 0.04 13.91
N ILE A 5 -5.30 0.64 13.26
CA ILE A 5 -5.45 1.26 11.94
C ILE A 5 -5.01 0.23 10.92
N PHE A 6 -5.87 -0.11 9.97
CA PHE A 6 -5.52 -0.96 8.83
C PHE A 6 -5.62 -0.10 7.59
N SER A 7 -4.55 0.03 6.82
CA SER A 7 -4.56 0.87 5.62
C SER A 7 -3.81 0.25 4.46
N ILE A 8 -4.23 0.65 3.26
CA ILE A 8 -3.41 0.57 2.05
C ILE A 8 -2.98 1.99 1.72
N GLU A 9 -1.72 2.16 1.31
CA GLU A 9 -1.14 3.43 0.90
C GLU A 9 -0.46 3.28 -0.46
N ILE A 10 -0.58 4.29 -1.31
CA ILE A 10 0.20 4.44 -2.53
C ILE A 10 0.98 5.74 -2.46
N ILE A 11 2.30 5.66 -2.69
CA ILE A 11 3.20 6.82 -2.77
C ILE A 11 3.89 6.80 -4.13
N SER A 12 3.91 7.93 -4.83
CA SER A 12 4.74 8.12 -6.04
C SER A 12 5.02 9.60 -6.27
N GLN A 13 6.28 10.01 -6.42
CA GLN A 13 6.69 11.37 -6.78
C GLN A 13 6.00 12.49 -5.94
N GLY A 14 5.87 12.28 -4.63
CA GLY A 14 5.20 13.23 -3.74
C GLY A 14 3.66 13.21 -3.78
N LYS A 15 3.05 12.40 -4.64
CA LYS A 15 1.64 12.02 -4.54
C LYS A 15 1.49 10.93 -3.48
N TYR A 16 0.44 11.05 -2.68
CA TYR A 16 0.09 10.11 -1.63
C TYR A 16 -1.41 9.91 -1.60
N GLU A 17 -1.85 8.65 -1.57
CA GLU A 17 -3.24 8.27 -1.36
C GLU A 17 -3.32 7.11 -0.37
N SER A 18 -4.31 7.14 0.51
CA SER A 18 -4.54 6.09 1.50
C SER A 18 -6.01 5.68 1.61
N TRP A 19 -6.23 4.42 1.96
CA TRP A 19 -7.55 3.84 2.25
C TRP A 19 -7.50 3.15 3.59
N GLU A 20 -8.42 3.48 4.49
CA GLU A 20 -8.54 2.86 5.81
C GLU A 20 -9.60 1.76 5.79
N PHE A 21 -9.31 0.67 6.49
CA PHE A 21 -10.13 -0.52 6.56
C PHE A 21 -10.55 -0.81 7.99
N LYS A 22 -11.71 -1.46 8.12
CA LYS A 22 -12.25 -1.86 9.42
C LYS A 22 -11.50 -3.05 10.04
N ASN A 23 -10.81 -3.84 9.24
CA ASN A 23 -10.08 -5.03 9.69
C ASN A 23 -8.92 -5.36 8.74
N GLU A 24 -7.98 -6.19 9.22
CA GLU A 24 -6.81 -6.63 8.45
C GLU A 24 -7.19 -7.45 7.21
N VAL A 25 -8.20 -8.31 7.32
CA VAL A 25 -8.61 -9.22 6.25
C VAL A 25 -9.02 -8.46 5.00
N ALA A 26 -9.92 -7.48 5.11
CA ALA A 26 -10.39 -6.68 3.98
C ALA A 26 -9.25 -5.85 3.35
N ARG A 27 -8.30 -5.41 4.18
CA ARG A 27 -7.10 -4.69 3.75
C ARG A 27 -6.16 -5.61 2.97
N ASP A 28 -5.91 -6.81 3.49
CA ASP A 28 -5.03 -7.79 2.85
C ASP A 28 -5.64 -8.34 1.56
N GLU A 29 -6.95 -8.60 1.53
CA GLU A 29 -7.67 -9.02 0.31
C GLU A 29 -7.52 -8.01 -0.82
N LEU A 30 -7.69 -6.71 -0.54
CA LEU A 30 -7.52 -5.68 -1.58
C LEU A 30 -6.06 -5.50 -1.98
N PHE A 31 -5.13 -5.58 -1.02
CA PHE A 31 -3.70 -5.48 -1.27
C PHE A 31 -3.21 -6.61 -2.17
N ASP A 32 -3.55 -7.87 -1.85
CA ASP A 32 -3.17 -9.04 -2.62
C ASP A 32 -3.85 -9.05 -4.00
N LYS A 33 -5.13 -8.67 -4.08
CA LYS A 33 -5.81 -8.51 -5.37
C LYS A 33 -5.14 -7.48 -6.27
N THR A 34 -4.70 -6.36 -5.68
CA THR A 34 -3.94 -5.33 -6.41
C THR A 34 -2.59 -5.87 -6.87
N ARG A 35 -1.85 -6.57 -6.00
CA ARG A 35 -0.57 -7.19 -6.37
C ARG A 35 -0.68 -8.22 -7.47
N GLU A 36 -1.68 -9.10 -7.40
CA GLU A 36 -1.91 -10.10 -8.43
C GLU A 36 -2.23 -9.42 -9.78
N ARG A 37 -3.12 -8.42 -9.75
CA ARG A 37 -3.56 -7.69 -10.95
C ARG A 37 -2.43 -6.96 -11.65
N PHE A 38 -1.47 -6.41 -10.91
CA PHE A 38 -0.36 -5.61 -11.43
C PHE A 38 0.99 -6.36 -11.39
N SER A 39 0.97 -7.68 -11.19
CA SER A 39 2.18 -8.50 -11.03
C SER A 39 3.17 -8.40 -12.20
N GLU A 40 2.68 -8.18 -13.43
CA GLU A 40 3.51 -7.98 -14.62
C GLU A 40 4.27 -6.63 -14.63
N TYR A 41 3.83 -5.66 -13.83
CA TYR A 41 4.44 -4.33 -13.69
C TYR A 41 5.24 -4.17 -12.40
N ALA A 42 5.36 -5.24 -11.61
CA ALA A 42 6.08 -5.22 -10.34
C ALA A 42 7.59 -5.15 -10.59
N ILE A 43 8.26 -4.24 -9.90
CA ILE A 43 9.71 -4.10 -9.94
C ILE A 43 10.32 -5.19 -9.05
N ALA A 44 10.90 -6.20 -9.68
CA ALA A 44 11.52 -7.32 -8.98
C ALA A 44 12.85 -6.96 -8.30
N ASP A 45 13.60 -6.02 -8.88
CA ASP A 45 14.89 -5.58 -8.36
C ASP A 45 14.70 -4.38 -7.44
N LYS A 46 14.61 -4.64 -6.13
CA LYS A 46 14.47 -3.61 -5.08
C LYS A 46 15.85 -3.19 -4.54
N GLY A 47 16.81 -2.97 -5.44
CA GLY A 47 18.17 -2.57 -5.09
C GLY A 47 18.25 -1.15 -4.52
N ASP A 48 19.35 -0.85 -3.81
CA ASP A 48 19.65 0.46 -3.21
C ASP A 48 19.74 1.63 -4.24
N ASP A 49 19.79 1.33 -5.54
CA ASP A 49 19.97 2.31 -6.63
C ASP A 49 18.66 2.66 -7.36
N VAL A 50 17.52 2.10 -6.92
CA VAL A 50 16.23 2.42 -7.53
C VAL A 50 15.81 3.83 -7.11
N ASP A 51 15.83 4.74 -8.08
CA ASP A 51 15.40 6.13 -7.93
C ASP A 51 13.93 6.19 -7.51
N ASP A 52 13.66 6.76 -6.33
CA ASP A 52 12.31 6.87 -5.75
C ASP A 52 11.38 7.74 -6.60
N THR A 53 11.93 8.62 -7.44
CA THR A 53 11.16 9.39 -8.42
C THR A 53 10.62 8.53 -9.56
N ARG A 54 11.10 7.29 -9.71
CA ARG A 54 10.73 6.38 -10.80
C ARG A 54 9.76 5.28 -10.38
N ILE A 55 9.40 5.21 -9.10
CA ILE A 55 8.55 4.14 -8.58
C ILE A 55 7.22 4.66 -8.04
N ALA A 56 6.24 3.76 -8.04
CA ALA A 56 5.06 3.82 -7.20
C ALA A 56 5.16 2.69 -6.17
N GLN A 57 5.11 3.04 -4.88
CA GLN A 57 5.08 2.08 -3.79
C GLN A 57 3.65 1.87 -3.34
N LEU A 58 3.19 0.62 -3.34
CA LEU A 58 1.95 0.17 -2.69
C LEU A 58 2.34 -0.51 -1.38
N SER A 59 1.77 -0.09 -0.25
CA SER A 59 2.02 -0.70 1.06
C SER A 59 0.73 -1.01 1.81
N ALA A 60 0.77 -2.04 2.66
CA ALA A 60 -0.33 -2.45 3.52
C ALA A 60 0.07 -2.33 5.00
N THR A 61 -0.34 -1.24 5.64
CA THR A 61 0.01 -0.89 7.02
C THR A 61 -1.05 -1.40 8.01
N SER A 62 -0.63 -1.83 9.22
CA SER A 62 -1.58 -2.23 10.29
C SER A 62 -1.20 -1.68 11.66
N LEU A 63 -1.24 -0.37 11.88
CA LEU A 63 -0.75 0.22 13.12
C LEU A 63 -1.52 -0.31 14.34
N LYS A 64 -0.89 -1.22 15.10
CA LYS A 64 -1.38 -1.74 16.38
C LYS A 64 -0.74 -0.92 17.48
N ILE A 65 -1.49 0.01 18.07
CA ILE A 65 -1.03 0.77 19.23
C ILE A 65 -1.00 -0.21 20.41
N LYS A 66 0.19 -0.73 20.76
CA LYS A 66 0.39 -1.51 22.00
C LYS A 66 0.49 -0.54 23.18
N GLU A 67 -0.01 -0.93 24.36
CA GLU A 67 0.06 -0.13 25.61
C GLU A 67 1.49 0.30 25.99
N ASP A 68 2.51 -0.40 25.48
CA ASP A 68 3.94 -0.15 25.73
C ASP A 68 4.61 0.80 24.70
N GLY A 69 3.86 1.34 23.74
CA GLY A 69 4.36 2.30 22.74
C GLY A 69 5.30 1.73 21.66
N ASN A 70 5.66 0.44 21.74
CA ASN A 70 6.51 -0.23 20.77
C ASN A 70 5.73 -0.70 19.53
N VAL A 71 6.00 -0.06 18.39
CA VAL A 71 5.45 -0.40 17.06
C VAL A 71 6.48 -1.26 16.31
N ASP A 72 6.59 -2.53 16.67
CA ASP A 72 7.29 -3.51 15.83
C ASP A 72 6.28 -4.08 14.84
N GLN A 73 6.26 -3.48 13.65
CA GLN A 73 5.37 -3.88 12.58
C GLN A 73 6.11 -3.97 11.24
N GLN A 74 6.07 -5.17 10.65
CA GLN A 74 6.42 -5.35 9.25
C GLN A 74 5.27 -4.85 8.38
N VAL A 75 5.54 -3.84 7.56
CA VAL A 75 4.62 -3.30 6.55
C VAL A 75 4.97 -3.97 5.21
N PRO A 76 4.16 -4.92 4.70
CA PRO A 76 4.36 -5.44 3.36
C PRO A 76 4.22 -4.31 2.33
N TYR A 77 5.10 -4.32 1.33
CA TYR A 77 5.07 -3.35 0.24
C TYR A 77 5.54 -3.96 -1.09
N GLU A 78 5.03 -3.40 -2.17
CA GLU A 78 5.41 -3.73 -3.54
C GLU A 78 5.75 -2.45 -4.31
N TRP A 79 6.75 -2.53 -5.18
CA TRP A 79 7.15 -1.42 -6.05
C TRP A 79 6.67 -1.69 -7.47
N TYR A 80 6.21 -0.63 -8.13
CA TYR A 80 5.80 -0.61 -9.52
C TYR A 80 6.46 0.58 -10.21
N GLU A 81 6.48 0.59 -11.54
CA GLU A 81 6.88 1.79 -12.29
C GLU A 81 5.94 2.97 -11.96
N ALA A 82 6.48 4.19 -11.82
CA ALA A 82 5.70 5.38 -11.44
C ALA A 82 4.51 5.66 -12.37
N GLU A 83 4.59 5.28 -13.65
CA GLU A 83 3.50 5.39 -14.62
C GLU A 83 2.24 4.59 -14.22
N GLN A 84 2.40 3.56 -13.37
CA GLN A 84 1.30 2.73 -12.90
C GLN A 84 0.49 3.39 -11.78
N PHE A 85 0.95 4.52 -11.21
CA PHE A 85 0.29 5.19 -10.10
C PHE A 85 -1.21 5.43 -10.35
N GLU A 86 -1.57 6.04 -11.49
CA GLU A 86 -2.97 6.34 -11.80
C GLU A 86 -3.79 5.07 -12.05
N GLN A 87 -3.18 4.01 -12.59
CA GLN A 87 -3.87 2.73 -12.81
C GLN A 87 -4.15 1.99 -11.51
N LEU A 88 -3.15 1.96 -10.60
CA LEU A 88 -3.29 1.43 -9.24
C LEU A 88 -4.38 2.20 -8.50
N LEU A 89 -4.32 3.54 -8.54
CA LEU A 89 -5.30 4.41 -7.90
C LEU A 89 -6.72 4.14 -8.38
N ASN A 90 -6.91 4.09 -9.70
CA ASN A 90 -8.21 3.82 -10.30
C ASN A 90 -8.72 2.42 -9.96
N PHE A 91 -7.86 1.41 -9.96
CA PHE A 91 -8.24 0.05 -9.60
C PHE A 91 -8.72 -0.02 -8.14
N ILE A 92 -7.94 0.51 -7.20
CA ILE A 92 -8.30 0.51 -5.78
C ILE A 92 -9.60 1.30 -5.55
N ASN A 93 -9.78 2.46 -6.19
CA ASN A 93 -11.01 3.24 -6.04
C ASN A 93 -12.25 2.55 -6.62
N ASN A 94 -12.10 1.70 -7.64
CA ASN A 94 -13.22 0.92 -8.17
C ASN A 94 -13.58 -0.26 -7.26
N GLU A 95 -12.57 -0.90 -6.66
CA GLU A 95 -12.75 -2.04 -5.77
C GLU A 95 -13.18 -1.62 -4.35
N TYR A 96 -12.71 -0.45 -3.90
CA TYR A 96 -13.01 0.14 -2.61
C TYR A 96 -13.29 1.65 -2.76
N PRO A 97 -14.50 2.01 -3.22
CA PRO A 97 -14.87 3.41 -3.40
C PRO A 97 -14.80 4.15 -2.06
N LYS A 98 -14.01 5.24 -2.02
CA LYS A 98 -14.07 6.20 -0.91
C LYS A 98 -15.46 6.85 -0.94
N TYR A 99 -16.26 6.64 0.11
CA TYR A 99 -17.59 7.25 0.28
C TYR A 99 -17.49 8.76 0.52
#